data_AF-C0XQG2-F1
#
_entry.id   AF-C0XQG2-F1
#
_cell.length_a   1.000
_cell.length_b   1.000
_cell.length_c   1.000
_cell.angle_alpha   90.00
_cell.angle_beta   90.00
_cell.angle_gamma   90.00
#
_symmetry.space_group_name_H-M   'P 1'
#
loop_
_entity.id
_entity.type
_entity.pdbx_description
1 polymer ?
#
loop_
_entity_poly.entity_id
_entity_poly.type
_entity_poly.pdbx_seq_one_letter_code
_entity_poly.pdbx_strand_id
1 'polypeptide(L)' 'DQVDPLTQAHFERQDFEVETKPDLTPVTEADREAEQRIRDYLARARTRDSVYGEEFGTTGHSPRQWVIDPIDGTKNFVRG' A
#
# COMPACT_ATOMS: atom_id res chain seq x y z
N ASP A 1 28.12 -7.49 26.76
CA ASP A 1 27.75 -8.83 27.25
C ASP A 1 26.33 -8.88 27.75
N GLN A 2 25.59 -9.80 27.11
CA GLN A 2 24.44 -10.57 27.62
C GLN A 2 23.12 -9.83 27.88
N VAL A 3 22.28 -9.78 26.83
CA VAL A 3 20.91 -10.29 26.96
C VAL A 3 20.65 -11.19 25.76
N ASP A 4 20.51 -12.47 26.08
CA ASP A 4 20.44 -13.64 25.22
C ASP A 4 18.96 -13.92 24.78
N PRO A 5 18.66 -14.94 23.97
CA PRO A 5 17.89 -14.82 22.73
C PRO A 5 16.49 -15.46 22.82
N LEU A 6 15.45 -14.66 23.07
CA LEU A 6 14.07 -15.15 23.22
C LEU A 6 13.00 -14.39 22.43
N THR A 7 13.40 -13.60 21.44
CA THR A 7 12.49 -13.06 20.41
C THR A 7 12.54 -13.85 19.10
N GLN A 8 13.22 -15.00 19.07
CA GLN A 8 13.39 -15.85 17.89
C GLN A 8 12.53 -17.13 17.90
N ALA A 9 11.50 -17.21 18.75
CA ALA A 9 10.61 -18.39 18.82
C ALA A 9 9.11 -18.09 18.66
N HIS A 10 8.74 -16.83 18.40
CA HIS A 10 7.38 -16.47 17.94
C HIS A 10 7.32 -16.11 16.45
N PHE A 11 8.40 -16.37 15.72
CA PHE A 11 8.52 -16.09 14.29
C PHE A 11 7.99 -17.23 13.39
N GLU A 12 7.63 -18.38 13.96
CA GLU A 12 7.43 -19.61 13.18
C GLU A 12 6.00 -20.17 13.14
N ARG A 13 5.03 -19.61 13.87
CA ARG A 13 3.70 -20.23 13.91
C ARG A 13 2.58 -19.21 14.00
N GLN A 14 2.22 -18.64 12.85
CA GLN A 14 0.87 -18.70 12.27
C GLN A 14 0.75 -17.71 11.10
N ASP A 15 0.57 -18.29 9.91
CA ASP A 15 -0.12 -17.74 8.75
C ASP A 15 0.52 -16.56 8.01
N PHE A 16 1.70 -16.86 7.45
CA PHE A 16 2.28 -16.20 6.26
C PHE A 16 1.43 -16.44 4.98
N GLU A 17 0.10 -16.48 5.08
CA GLU A 17 -0.80 -16.35 3.91
C GLU A 17 -0.88 -14.89 3.40
N VAL A 18 -0.03 -14.00 3.91
CA VAL A 18 0.23 -12.65 3.36
C VAL A 18 1.44 -12.70 2.40
N GLU A 19 1.56 -13.78 1.64
CA GLU A 19 2.39 -13.87 0.45
C GLU A 19 1.49 -14.25 -0.74
N THR A 20 0.68 -13.32 -1.26
CA THR A 20 0.30 -13.33 -2.69
C THR A 20 -0.49 -12.08 -3.14
N LYS A 21 0.10 -11.23 -4.01
CA LYS A 21 -0.61 -10.58 -5.15
C LYS A 21 -0.20 -11.29 -6.45
N PRO A 22 -0.99 -12.25 -6.96
CA PRO A 22 -1.02 -12.59 -8.38
C PRO A 22 -2.46 -12.79 -8.89
N ASP A 23 -3.43 -12.06 -8.31
CA ASP A 23 -4.90 -12.23 -8.41
C ASP A 23 -5.38 -13.49 -7.66
N LEU A 24 -6.37 -13.31 -6.78
CA LEU A 24 -7.65 -14.05 -6.77
C LEU A 24 -8.51 -13.67 -5.54
N THR A 25 -9.10 -12.47 -5.60
CA THR A 25 -10.25 -11.93 -4.81
C THR A 25 -9.99 -11.46 -3.35
N PRO A 26 -11.04 -11.07 -2.61
CA PRO A 26 -11.40 -9.76 -2.02
C PRO A 26 -10.40 -8.59 -1.84
N VAL A 27 -9.09 -8.82 -1.68
CA VAL A 27 -8.13 -7.75 -1.31
C VAL A 27 -8.00 -6.69 -2.42
N THR A 28 -8.04 -7.12 -3.68
CA THR A 28 -7.95 -6.22 -4.84
C THR A 28 -9.20 -5.33 -5.01
N GLU A 29 -10.38 -5.78 -4.58
CA GLU A 29 -11.59 -4.95 -4.64
C GLU A 29 -11.54 -3.86 -3.56
N ALA A 30 -11.07 -4.20 -2.36
CA ALA A 30 -10.84 -3.24 -1.30
C ALA A 30 -9.76 -2.20 -1.68
N ASP A 31 -8.66 -2.64 -2.32
CA ASP A 31 -7.62 -1.76 -2.84
C ASP A 31 -8.18 -0.77 -3.86
N ARG A 32 -8.93 -1.26 -4.85
CA ARG A 32 -9.55 -0.43 -5.87
C ARG A 32 -10.58 0.53 -5.29
N GLU A 33 -11.43 0.09 -4.37
CA GLU A 33 -12.42 0.96 -3.76
C GLU A 33 -11.75 2.07 -2.93
N ALA A 34 -10.71 1.73 -2.17
CA ALA A 34 -9.94 2.68 -1.40
C ALA A 34 -9.23 3.70 -2.32
N GLU A 35 -8.55 3.23 -3.39
CA GLU A 35 -7.91 4.11 -4.37
C GLU A 35 -8.92 5.05 -5.03
N GLN A 36 -10.10 4.54 -5.43
CA GLN A 36 -11.15 5.33 -6.05
C GLN A 36 -11.65 6.44 -5.11
N ARG A 37 -11.90 6.14 -3.83
CA ARG A 37 -12.35 7.13 -2.84
C ARG A 37 -11.31 8.23 -2.63
N ILE A 38 -10.03 7.88 -2.59
CA ILE A 38 -8.92 8.85 -2.48
C ILE A 38 -8.86 9.72 -3.73
N ARG A 39 -8.94 9.12 -4.93
CA ARG A 39 -8.96 9.84 -6.20
C ARG A 39 -10.13 10.82 -6.28
N ASP A 40 -11.33 10.43 -5.89
CA ASP A 40 -12.51 11.31 -5.89
C ASP A 40 -12.33 12.51 -4.97
N TYR A 41 -11.72 12.30 -3.80
CA TYR A 41 -11.39 13.39 -2.89
C TYR A 41 -10.35 14.33 -3.50
N LEU A 42 -9.25 13.80 -4.04
CA LEU A 42 -8.19 14.61 -4.66
C LEU A 42 -8.68 15.35 -5.91
N ALA A 43 -9.58 14.76 -6.69
CA ALA A 43 -10.19 15.42 -7.84
C ALA A 43 -10.96 16.69 -7.45
N ARG A 44 -11.48 16.77 -6.22
CA ARG A 44 -12.18 17.96 -5.69
C ARG A 44 -11.23 18.91 -4.96
N ALA A 45 -10.33 18.37 -4.14
CA ALA A 45 -9.46 19.16 -3.27
C ALA A 45 -8.18 19.69 -3.97
N ARG A 46 -7.74 18.99 -5.02
CA ARG A 46 -6.46 19.19 -5.73
C ARG A 46 -6.65 18.99 -7.24
N THR A 47 -7.61 19.69 -7.82
CA THR A 47 -8.03 19.60 -9.24
C THR A 47 -6.92 19.72 -10.28
N ARG A 48 -5.76 20.28 -9.93
CA ARG A 48 -4.62 20.52 -10.84
C ARG A 48 -3.44 19.58 -10.62
N ASP A 49 -3.46 18.74 -9.59
CA ASP A 49 -2.37 17.82 -9.32
C ASP A 49 -2.59 16.53 -10.12
N SER A 50 -1.50 15.84 -10.49
CA SER A 50 -1.58 14.50 -11.06
C SER A 50 -1.65 13.47 -9.94
N VAL A 51 -2.17 12.28 -10.24
CA VAL A 51 -2.31 11.19 -9.27
C VAL A 51 -1.82 9.91 -9.93
N TYR A 52 -0.84 9.24 -9.33
CA TYR A 52 -0.43 7.88 -9.65
C TYR A 52 -0.91 6.95 -8.54
N GLY A 53 -1.53 5.84 -8.91
CA GLY A 53 -1.92 4.79 -7.99
C GLY A 53 -1.64 3.42 -8.60
N GLU A 54 -1.42 2.44 -7.73
CA GLU A 54 -1.07 1.07 -8.12
C GLU A 54 -2.16 0.43 -8.99
N GLU A 55 -3.42 0.66 -8.65
CA GLU A 55 -4.55 -0.05 -9.29
C GLU A 55 -5.02 0.63 -10.58
N PHE A 56 -5.05 1.97 -10.62
CA PHE A 56 -5.60 2.73 -11.76
C PHE A 56 -4.56 3.55 -12.54
N GLY A 57 -3.27 3.45 -12.20
CA GLY A 57 -2.20 4.12 -12.93
C GLY A 57 -2.20 5.65 -12.77
N THR A 58 -1.78 6.40 -13.80
CA THR A 58 -1.69 7.87 -13.70
C THR A 58 -2.94 8.57 -14.25
N THR A 59 -3.44 9.57 -13.53
CA THR A 59 -4.43 10.54 -14.00
C THR A 59 -3.89 11.97 -13.88
N GLY A 60 -4.13 12.78 -14.91
CA GLY A 60 -3.71 14.19 -14.95
C GLY A 60 -2.24 14.38 -15.35
N HIS A 61 -1.88 15.63 -15.66
CA HIS A 61 -0.53 16.00 -16.09
C HIS A 61 -0.13 17.28 -15.36
N SER A 62 0.68 17.13 -14.32
CA SER A 62 1.09 18.21 -13.44
C SER A 62 2.48 17.93 -12.87
N PRO A 63 3.30 18.97 -12.64
CA PRO A 63 4.59 18.82 -11.96
C PRO A 63 4.45 18.30 -10.52
N ARG A 64 3.28 18.45 -9.90
CA ARG A 64 2.97 17.90 -8.57
C ARG A 64 2.12 16.65 -8.73
N GLN A 65 2.61 15.53 -8.19
CA GLN A 65 1.95 14.23 -8.26
C GLN A 65 1.72 13.64 -6.87
N TRP A 66 0.50 13.12 -6.64
CA TRP A 66 0.18 12.28 -5.49
C TRP A 66 0.41 10.81 -5.85
N VAL A 67 1.07 10.07 -4.98
CA VAL A 67 1.26 8.62 -5.12
C VAL A 67 0.38 7.92 -4.09
N ILE A 68 -0.44 6.97 -4.53
CA ILE A 68 -1.41 6.26 -3.69
C ILE A 68 -1.08 4.77 -3.69
N ASP A 69 -0.99 4.21 -2.49
CA ASP A 69 -0.92 2.78 -2.19
C ASP A 69 -1.93 2.51 -1.05
N PRO A 70 -3.15 1.99 -1.37
CA PRO A 70 -4.22 1.86 -0.40
C PRO A 70 -4.02 0.74 0.63
N ILE A 71 -3.41 -0.37 0.21
CA ILE A 71 -3.03 -1.50 1.08
C ILE A 71 -1.57 -1.82 0.77
N ASP A 72 -0.69 -1.19 1.54
CA ASP A 72 0.75 -1.39 1.45
C ASP A 72 1.10 -2.86 1.79
N GLY A 73 1.43 -3.63 0.76
CA GLY A 73 1.91 -5.01 0.87
C GLY A 73 3.37 -5.12 1.30
N THR A 74 4.04 -4.01 1.59
CA THR A 74 5.46 -3.99 1.94
C THR A 74 5.70 -3.57 3.39
N LYS A 75 6.41 -4.45 4.10
CA LYS A 75 6.99 -4.21 5.41
C LYS A 75 7.79 -2.90 5.37
N ASN A 76 7.43 -1.98 6.28
CA ASN A 76 8.24 -0.93 6.86
C ASN A 76 9.61 -0.73 6.19
N PHE A 77 9.72 0.33 5.39
CA PHE A 77 10.98 0.93 4.99
C PHE A 77 11.72 1.39 6.25
N VAL A 78 12.57 0.53 6.83
CA VAL A 78 13.57 0.95 7.82
C VAL A 78 14.56 1.85 7.09
N ARG A 79 14.28 3.16 7.13
CA ARG A 79 15.24 4.19 6.79
C ARG A 79 16.42 4.09 7.76
N GLY A 80 17.63 3.97 7.20
CA GLY A 80 18.79 4.59 7.82
C GLY A 80 18.68 6.12 7.77
#